data_AF-A0A1Q8BLA7-F1
#
_entry.id   AF-A0A1Q8BLA7-F1
#
_cell.length_a   1.000
_cell.length_b   1.000
_cell.length_c   1.000
_cell.angle_alpha   90.00
_cell.angle_beta   90.00
_cell.angle_gamma   90.00
#
_symmetry.space_group_name_H-M   'P 1'
#
loop_
_entity.id
_entity.type
_entity.pdbx_description
1 polymer ?
#
loop_
_entity_poly.entity_id
_entity_poly.type
_entity_poly.pdbx_seq_one_letter_code
_entity_poly.pdbx_strand_id
1 'polypeptide(L)'
;MRRLNFRKVLDDGRLNAVDVSPNGRSRDEFQEMEIGYQQYALSGFAMWGGRVKGEGLDVTRDVARIKIYDVALLTNNTGNDRVMSEPFIMIGVETGFRSPQMARQAAQVLAAQQARYQKTGIITGVTEDAMPDPPYYFYYYSLWHNDRPFVVEGPGKNKEVDRPRWVSSKAAFGWSAVFPNAYTDLLLRTVQPARTANGWGAGVYEGTLRPIGVPSLNTAAIIMESALFRIRGRPLVQ
;
A
#
# COMPACT_ATOMS: atom_id res chain seq x y z
N MET A 1 -20.49 -8.54 -27.05
CA MET A 1 -19.05 -8.16 -27.03
C MET A 1 -18.43 -8.64 -25.73
N ARG A 2 -17.47 -9.57 -25.74
CA ARG A 2 -16.61 -9.85 -24.58
C ARG A 2 -15.35 -9.00 -24.74
N ARG A 3 -15.43 -7.71 -24.38
CA ARG A 3 -14.39 -6.71 -24.70
C ARG A 3 -13.08 -6.93 -23.93
N LEU A 4 -13.11 -7.66 -22.82
CA LEU A 4 -11.95 -7.94 -21.97
C LEU A 4 -11.81 -9.46 -21.74
N ASN A 5 -10.60 -9.98 -21.94
CA ASN A 5 -10.25 -11.37 -21.68
C ASN A 5 -9.22 -11.44 -20.55
N PHE A 6 -9.65 -11.86 -19.36
CA PHE A 6 -8.81 -11.91 -18.17
C PHE A 6 -8.10 -13.25 -17.96
N ARG A 7 -8.19 -14.22 -18.87
CA ARG A 7 -7.64 -15.58 -18.65
C ARG A 7 -6.13 -15.64 -18.40
N LYS A 8 -5.37 -14.61 -18.83
CA LYS A 8 -3.92 -14.54 -18.60
C LYS A 8 -3.55 -14.03 -17.20
N VAL A 9 -4.42 -13.24 -16.58
CA VAL A 9 -4.17 -12.62 -15.26
C VAL A 9 -4.99 -13.29 -14.16
N LEU A 10 -6.10 -13.92 -14.52
CA LEU A 10 -6.92 -14.76 -13.65
C LEU A 10 -6.75 -16.23 -14.06
N ASP A 11 -5.79 -16.91 -13.43
CA ASP A 11 -5.65 -18.36 -13.56
C ASP A 11 -6.55 -19.05 -12.53
N ASP A 12 -7.55 -19.80 -13.02
CA ASP A 12 -8.66 -20.36 -12.22
C ASP A 12 -9.24 -19.38 -11.17
N GLY A 13 -9.33 -18.10 -11.55
CA GLY A 13 -9.84 -17.03 -10.70
C GLY A 13 -8.94 -16.58 -9.55
N ARG A 14 -7.66 -16.98 -9.56
CA ARG A 14 -6.58 -16.45 -8.72
C ARG A 14 -5.72 -15.49 -9.54
N LEU A 15 -5.13 -14.50 -8.88
CA LEU A 15 -4.29 -13.51 -9.55
C LEU A 15 -2.92 -14.12 -9.88
N ASN A 16 -2.55 -14.12 -11.15
CA ASN A 16 -1.25 -14.58 -11.63
C ASN A 16 -0.40 -13.38 -12.05
N ALA A 17 0.87 -13.41 -11.69
CA ALA A 17 1.87 -12.40 -12.03
C ALA A 17 2.95 -13.02 -12.91
N VAL A 18 3.64 -12.16 -13.67
CA VAL A 18 4.73 -12.57 -14.55
C VAL A 18 5.91 -11.62 -14.34
N ASP A 19 7.01 -12.15 -13.83
CA ASP A 19 8.29 -11.48 -13.85
C ASP A 19 8.91 -11.65 -15.24
N VAL A 20 9.20 -10.55 -15.91
CA VAL A 20 9.89 -10.56 -17.21
C VAL A 20 11.29 -10.00 -17.01
N SER A 21 12.32 -10.75 -17.42
CA SER A 21 13.70 -10.27 -17.33
C SER A 21 13.89 -9.00 -18.17
N PRO A 22 14.86 -8.12 -17.84
CA PRO A 22 15.10 -6.88 -18.60
C PRO A 22 15.35 -7.10 -20.11
N ASN A 23 15.88 -8.27 -20.49
CA ASN A 23 16.11 -8.64 -21.89
C ASN A 23 14.91 -9.34 -22.56
N GLY A 24 13.79 -9.51 -21.84
CA GLY A 24 12.55 -10.13 -22.33
C GLY A 24 12.62 -11.64 -22.55
N ARG A 25 13.75 -12.29 -22.24
CA ARG A 25 13.99 -13.71 -22.58
C ARG A 25 13.52 -14.69 -21.50
N SER A 26 13.51 -14.29 -20.23
CA SER A 26 12.98 -15.09 -19.14
C SER A 26 11.61 -14.57 -18.72
N ARG A 27 10.72 -15.50 -18.44
CA ARG A 27 9.39 -15.24 -17.90
C ARG A 27 9.16 -16.21 -16.77
N ASP A 28 9.06 -15.69 -15.56
CA ASP A 28 8.75 -16.49 -14.38
C ASP A 28 7.32 -16.15 -13.97
N GLU A 29 6.41 -17.11 -14.11
CA GLU A 29 5.03 -16.95 -13.66
C GLU A 29 4.93 -17.35 -12.18
N PHE A 30 4.23 -16.56 -11.39
CA PHE A 30 4.01 -16.84 -9.98
C PHE A 30 2.64 -16.33 -9.54
N GLN A 31 2.08 -17.00 -8.54
CA GLN A 31 0.82 -16.57 -7.98
C GLN A 31 1.04 -15.32 -7.11
N GLU A 32 0.25 -14.26 -7.36
CA GLU A 32 0.25 -13.08 -6.51
C GLU A 32 -0.39 -13.42 -5.16
N MET A 33 0.32 -13.05 -4.10
CA MET A 33 0.02 -13.38 -2.70
C MET A 33 0.28 -12.20 -1.74
N GLU A 34 0.59 -11.01 -2.25
CA GLU A 34 0.75 -9.81 -1.43
C GLU A 34 -0.59 -9.40 -0.82
N ILE A 35 -0.64 -9.44 0.53
CA ILE A 35 -1.85 -9.10 1.26
C ILE A 35 -2.15 -7.61 1.08
N GLY A 36 -3.41 -7.30 0.77
CA GLY A 36 -3.85 -5.96 0.39
C GLY A 36 -3.95 -5.85 -1.14
N TYR A 37 -2.82 -5.84 -1.85
CA TYR A 37 -2.82 -5.66 -3.31
C TYR A 37 -3.55 -6.79 -4.04
N GLN A 38 -3.37 -8.04 -3.62
CA GLN A 38 -4.12 -9.17 -4.19
C GLN A 38 -5.63 -8.95 -4.07
N GLN A 39 -6.12 -8.59 -2.88
CA GLN A 39 -7.55 -8.39 -2.65
C GLN A 39 -8.09 -7.16 -3.40
N TYR A 40 -7.31 -6.08 -3.46
CA TYR A 40 -7.65 -4.88 -4.20
C TYR A 40 -7.79 -5.20 -5.71
N ALA A 41 -6.78 -5.81 -6.32
CA ALA A 41 -6.78 -6.17 -7.73
C ALA A 41 -7.90 -7.17 -8.08
N LEU A 42 -8.09 -8.22 -7.27
CA LEU A 42 -9.17 -9.19 -7.46
C LEU A 42 -10.56 -8.53 -7.35
N SER A 43 -10.74 -7.57 -6.44
CA SER A 43 -12.00 -6.82 -6.34
C SER A 43 -12.28 -6.04 -7.63
N GLY A 44 -11.28 -5.37 -8.19
CA GLY A 44 -11.40 -4.67 -9.47
C GLY A 44 -11.73 -5.61 -10.63
N PHE A 45 -11.04 -6.73 -10.75
CA PHE A 45 -11.34 -7.74 -11.77
C PHE A 45 -12.76 -8.30 -11.65
N ALA A 46 -13.23 -8.57 -10.43
CA ALA A 46 -14.60 -9.01 -10.21
C ALA A 46 -15.63 -7.97 -10.69
N MET A 47 -15.39 -6.68 -10.41
CA MET A 47 -16.25 -5.57 -10.89
C MET A 47 -16.28 -5.46 -12.43
N TRP A 48 -15.18 -5.80 -13.10
CA TRP A 48 -15.11 -5.85 -14.57
C TRP A 48 -15.67 -7.15 -15.18
N GLY A 49 -16.31 -8.02 -14.38
CA GLY A 49 -16.91 -9.27 -14.83
C GLY A 49 -15.91 -10.42 -14.97
N GLY A 50 -14.72 -10.30 -14.38
CA GLY A 50 -13.78 -11.40 -14.22
C GLY A 50 -14.28 -12.45 -13.25
N ARG A 51 -13.98 -13.72 -13.53
CA ARG A 51 -14.27 -14.82 -12.61
C ARG A 51 -13.20 -14.84 -11.52
N VAL A 52 -13.56 -14.46 -10.31
CA VAL A 52 -12.67 -14.43 -9.15
C VAL A 52 -13.11 -15.47 -8.13
N LYS A 53 -12.16 -16.21 -7.55
CA LYS A 53 -12.44 -17.10 -6.44
C LYS A 53 -12.47 -16.32 -5.13
N GLY A 54 -13.49 -16.57 -4.30
CA GLY A 54 -13.63 -15.93 -2.99
C GLY A 54 -12.42 -16.15 -2.07
N GLU A 55 -11.72 -17.27 -2.25
CA GLU A 55 -10.47 -17.58 -1.53
C GLU A 55 -9.40 -16.50 -1.69
N GLY A 56 -9.28 -15.87 -2.86
CA GLY A 56 -8.31 -14.81 -3.09
C GLY A 56 -8.71 -13.47 -2.47
N LEU A 57 -10.00 -13.31 -2.13
CA LEU A 57 -10.54 -12.14 -1.42
C LEU A 57 -10.48 -12.31 0.10
N ASP A 58 -10.25 -13.54 0.58
CA ASP A 58 -10.15 -13.84 2.00
C ASP A 58 -8.74 -13.52 2.53
N VAL A 59 -8.63 -12.38 3.23
CA VAL A 59 -7.40 -11.90 3.87
C VAL A 59 -6.87 -12.82 4.99
N THR A 60 -7.61 -13.87 5.37
CA THR A 60 -7.24 -14.81 6.42
C THR A 60 -6.73 -16.16 5.89
N ARG A 61 -6.67 -16.31 4.56
CA ARG A 61 -6.24 -17.55 3.92
C ARG A 61 -4.76 -17.53 3.57
N ASP A 62 -4.09 -18.68 3.75
CA ASP A 62 -2.68 -18.87 3.44
C ASP A 62 -1.77 -17.83 4.13
N VAL A 63 -2.13 -17.47 5.38
CA VAL A 63 -1.49 -16.40 6.15
C VAL A 63 -0.62 -16.91 7.29
N ALA A 64 0.40 -16.14 7.62
CA ALA A 64 1.11 -16.16 8.89
C ALA A 64 0.62 -15.02 9.80
N ARG A 65 0.85 -15.16 11.11
CA ARG A 65 0.60 -14.12 12.11
C ARG A 65 1.93 -13.59 12.60
N ILE A 66 2.09 -12.28 12.53
CA ILE A 66 3.28 -11.59 13.05
C ILE A 66 2.87 -10.53 14.08
N LYS A 67 3.87 -9.96 14.76
CA LYS A 67 3.66 -8.89 15.74
C LYS A 67 4.68 -7.78 15.50
N ILE A 68 4.21 -6.55 15.30
CA ILE A 68 5.04 -5.35 15.18
C ILE A 68 4.67 -4.42 16.33
N TYR A 69 5.61 -4.18 17.26
CA TYR A 69 5.37 -3.36 18.46
C TYR A 69 4.06 -3.73 19.20
N ASP A 70 3.86 -5.03 19.45
CA ASP A 70 2.65 -5.61 20.07
C ASP A 70 1.35 -5.57 19.26
N VAL A 71 1.36 -4.98 18.07
CA VAL A 71 0.23 -5.04 17.14
C VAL A 71 0.32 -6.32 16.32
N ALA A 72 -0.68 -7.19 16.45
CA ALA A 72 -0.79 -8.39 15.63
C ALA A 72 -1.35 -8.02 14.24
N LEU A 73 -0.78 -8.62 13.20
CA LEU A 73 -1.24 -8.48 11.82
C LEU A 73 -1.01 -9.79 11.05
N LEU A 74 -1.72 -9.94 9.93
CA LEU A 74 -1.54 -11.04 9.00
C LEU A 74 -0.54 -10.67 7.91
N THR A 75 0.27 -11.65 7.51
CA THR A 75 1.10 -11.63 6.30
C THR A 75 0.82 -12.90 5.51
N ASN A 76 1.26 -12.99 4.26
CA ASN A 76 1.31 -14.28 3.58
C ASN A 76 2.22 -15.28 4.34
N ASN A 77 2.04 -16.57 4.07
CA ASN A 77 2.79 -17.65 4.69
C ASN A 77 4.14 -17.96 4.01
N THR A 78 4.54 -17.20 2.99
CA THR A 78 5.81 -17.42 2.26
C THR A 78 6.97 -16.60 2.81
N GLY A 79 6.72 -15.65 3.73
CA GLY A 79 7.73 -14.79 4.35
C GLY A 79 8.17 -13.59 3.50
N ASN A 80 7.76 -13.56 2.22
CA ASN A 80 8.10 -12.51 1.26
C ASN A 80 6.94 -11.52 1.01
N ASP A 81 5.95 -11.47 1.91
CA ASP A 81 4.86 -10.49 1.80
C ASP A 81 5.38 -9.06 1.79
N ARG A 82 4.71 -8.16 1.06
CA ARG A 82 5.01 -6.73 1.05
C ARG A 82 3.80 -5.98 1.56
N VAL A 83 3.75 -5.79 2.88
CA VAL A 83 2.61 -5.11 3.51
C VAL A 83 2.78 -3.60 3.38
N MET A 84 1.97 -2.99 2.51
CA MET A 84 1.97 -1.56 2.18
C MET A 84 0.71 -0.86 2.69
N SER A 85 0.73 0.46 2.88
CA SER A 85 -0.48 1.20 3.29
C SER A 85 -1.48 1.39 2.15
N GLU A 86 -0.99 1.69 0.94
CA GLU A 86 -1.82 2.06 -0.22
C GLU A 86 -2.99 1.08 -0.50
N PRO A 87 -2.80 -0.24 -0.62
CA PRO A 87 -3.91 -1.12 -0.99
C PRO A 87 -5.05 -1.10 0.03
N PHE A 88 -4.75 -0.98 1.33
CA PHE A 88 -5.77 -0.89 2.36
C PHE A 88 -6.50 0.46 2.33
N ILE A 89 -5.77 1.55 2.07
CA ILE A 89 -6.36 2.88 1.86
C ILE A 89 -7.32 2.83 0.67
N MET A 90 -6.88 2.31 -0.47
CA MET A 90 -7.69 2.22 -1.70
C MET A 90 -8.93 1.36 -1.48
N ILE A 91 -8.82 0.18 -0.87
CA ILE A 91 -9.98 -0.66 -0.55
C ILE A 91 -10.98 0.11 0.34
N GLY A 92 -10.50 0.84 1.35
CA GLY A 92 -11.33 1.63 2.25
C GLY A 92 -12.06 2.79 1.55
N VAL A 93 -11.31 3.58 0.78
CA VAL A 93 -11.80 4.74 0.03
C VAL A 93 -12.77 4.32 -1.09
N GLU A 94 -12.39 3.32 -1.88
CA GLU A 94 -13.14 2.96 -3.07
C GLU A 94 -14.30 2.03 -2.78
N THR A 95 -14.11 1.02 -1.92
CA THR A 95 -15.10 -0.06 -1.76
C THR A 95 -15.68 -0.16 -0.35
N GLY A 96 -15.12 0.56 0.62
CA GLY A 96 -15.62 0.60 2.00
C GLY A 96 -15.39 -0.65 2.81
N PHE A 97 -14.34 -1.43 2.51
CA PHE A 97 -14.06 -2.72 3.17
C PHE A 97 -15.26 -3.68 3.21
N ARG A 98 -15.49 -4.42 2.13
CA ARG A 98 -16.58 -5.42 2.05
C ARG A 98 -16.44 -6.60 3.01
N SER A 99 -15.27 -6.77 3.63
CA SER A 99 -14.96 -7.84 4.59
C SER A 99 -14.57 -7.23 5.95
N PRO A 100 -15.20 -7.64 7.07
CA PRO A 100 -14.78 -7.22 8.41
C PRO A 100 -13.33 -7.61 8.74
N GLN A 101 -12.86 -8.73 8.20
CA GLN A 101 -11.46 -9.17 8.34
C GLN A 101 -10.51 -8.21 7.64
N MET A 102 -10.87 -7.73 6.44
CA MET A 102 -10.09 -6.74 5.70
C MET A 102 -10.04 -5.40 6.44
N ALA A 103 -11.18 -4.92 6.96
CA ALA A 103 -11.22 -3.70 7.76
C ALA A 103 -10.33 -3.79 9.01
N ARG A 104 -10.34 -4.95 9.70
CA ARG A 104 -9.47 -5.20 10.85
C ARG A 104 -7.99 -5.23 10.47
N GLN A 105 -7.62 -5.91 9.39
CA GLN A 105 -6.24 -5.93 8.90
C GLN A 105 -5.76 -4.51 8.54
N ALA A 106 -6.58 -3.72 7.84
CA ALA A 106 -6.27 -2.32 7.52
C ALA A 106 -6.03 -1.48 8.78
N ALA A 107 -6.90 -1.61 9.79
CA ALA A 107 -6.73 -0.92 11.06
C ALA A 107 -5.46 -1.36 11.80
N GLN A 108 -5.08 -2.64 11.72
CA GLN A 108 -3.84 -3.17 12.31
C GLN A 108 -2.59 -2.64 11.58
N VAL A 109 -2.63 -2.47 10.26
CA VAL A 109 -1.56 -1.86 9.47
C VAL A 109 -1.31 -0.41 9.89
N LEU A 110 -2.37 0.38 10.09
CA LEU A 110 -2.24 1.74 10.65
C LEU A 110 -1.75 1.71 12.11
N ALA A 111 -2.30 0.82 12.93
CA ALA A 111 -1.94 0.72 14.35
C ALA A 111 -0.46 0.34 14.54
N ALA A 112 0.12 -0.53 13.72
CA ALA A 112 1.53 -0.91 13.80
C ALA A 112 2.46 0.28 13.50
N GLN A 113 2.08 1.15 12.57
CA GLN A 113 2.79 2.39 12.27
C GLN A 113 2.69 3.39 13.44
N GLN A 114 1.50 3.53 14.02
CA GLN A 114 1.30 4.33 15.23
C GLN A 114 2.11 3.78 16.42
N ALA A 115 2.19 2.46 16.57
CA ALA A 115 2.95 1.81 17.63
C ALA A 115 4.46 2.07 17.48
N ARG A 116 5.01 2.09 16.25
CA ARG A 116 6.40 2.53 16.00
C ARG A 116 6.62 3.96 16.51
N TYR A 117 5.71 4.87 16.18
CA TYR A 117 5.80 6.25 16.65
C TYR A 117 5.76 6.33 18.18
N GLN A 118 4.84 5.63 18.85
CA GLN A 118 4.75 5.63 20.31
C GLN A 118 5.98 5.05 21.00
N LYS A 119 6.64 4.06 20.38
CA LYS A 119 7.82 3.38 20.95
C LYS A 119 9.14 4.10 20.66
N THR A 120 9.23 4.82 19.55
CA THR A 120 10.52 5.36 19.03
C THR A 120 10.53 6.86 18.80
N GLY A 121 9.36 7.52 18.82
CA GLY A 121 9.20 8.90 18.39
C GLY A 121 9.23 9.12 16.87
N ILE A 122 9.49 8.07 16.06
CA ILE A 122 9.56 8.17 14.60
C ILE A 122 8.15 8.15 14.01
N ILE A 123 7.69 9.31 13.53
CA ILE A 123 6.44 9.43 12.80
C ILE A 123 6.52 8.57 11.55
N THR A 124 5.53 7.69 11.36
CA THR A 124 5.59 6.59 10.38
C THR A 124 4.31 6.59 9.53
N GLY A 125 4.46 6.81 8.23
CA GLY A 125 3.39 6.72 7.23
C GLY A 125 3.97 6.11 5.97
N VAL A 126 4.11 4.79 5.94
CA VAL A 126 4.92 4.06 4.98
C VAL A 126 4.08 3.47 3.86
N THR A 127 4.61 3.54 2.65
CA THR A 127 4.10 2.95 1.42
C THR A 127 5.20 3.13 0.36
N GLU A 128 4.89 2.94 -0.91
CA GLU A 128 5.77 3.14 -2.04
C GLU A 128 5.67 4.55 -2.59
N ASP A 129 6.77 5.17 -2.97
CA ASP A 129 6.73 6.52 -3.53
C ASP A 129 7.87 6.75 -4.53
N ALA A 130 7.65 7.73 -5.41
CA ALA A 130 8.68 8.23 -6.30
C ALA A 130 9.66 9.14 -5.53
N MET A 131 10.95 8.93 -5.73
CA MET A 131 12.03 9.60 -5.01
C MET A 131 13.09 10.17 -5.96
N PRO A 132 13.72 11.29 -5.59
CA PRO A 132 14.86 11.83 -6.33
C PRO A 132 16.18 11.18 -5.89
N ASP A 133 16.20 10.43 -4.79
CA ASP A 133 17.39 9.84 -4.20
C ASP A 133 17.89 8.66 -5.05
N PRO A 134 19.18 8.60 -5.42
CA PRO A 134 19.74 7.44 -6.09
C PRO A 134 19.79 6.21 -5.15
N PRO A 135 19.86 4.97 -5.69
CA PRO A 135 20.00 4.63 -7.11
C PRO A 135 18.67 4.44 -7.86
N TYR A 136 17.52 4.57 -7.20
CA TYR A 136 16.22 4.27 -7.81
C TYR A 136 15.34 5.51 -7.89
N TYR A 137 14.47 5.59 -8.89
CA TYR A 137 13.45 6.64 -8.93
C TYR A 137 12.21 6.27 -8.09
N PHE A 138 12.07 5.01 -7.68
CA PHE A 138 10.90 4.50 -6.98
C PHE A 138 11.35 3.53 -5.90
N TYR A 139 10.78 3.68 -4.70
CA TYR A 139 11.11 2.85 -3.55
C TYR A 139 9.84 2.31 -2.91
N TYR A 140 9.92 1.09 -2.40
CA TYR A 140 8.91 0.52 -1.53
C TYR A 140 9.38 0.70 -0.09
N TYR A 141 8.60 1.42 0.73
CA TYR A 141 8.78 1.44 2.17
C TYR A 141 7.66 0.64 2.82
N SER A 142 7.95 -0.61 3.10
CA SER A 142 6.99 -1.60 3.55
C SER A 142 6.88 -1.59 5.06
N LEU A 143 5.66 -1.76 5.58
CA LEU A 143 5.46 -2.04 7.00
C LEU A 143 6.14 -3.37 7.38
N TRP A 144 6.04 -4.36 6.49
CA TRP A 144 6.66 -5.67 6.63
C TRP A 144 7.14 -6.19 5.27
N HIS A 145 8.35 -6.73 5.23
CA HIS A 145 8.91 -7.47 4.10
C HIS A 145 10.10 -8.34 4.55
N ASN A 146 10.33 -9.50 3.93
CA ASN A 146 11.45 -10.40 4.24
C ASN A 146 11.66 -10.63 5.75
N ASP A 147 10.60 -11.05 6.42
CA ASP A 147 10.52 -11.29 7.86
C ASP A 147 10.98 -10.14 8.78
N ARG A 148 10.97 -8.91 8.25
CA ARG A 148 11.41 -7.71 8.99
C ARG A 148 10.43 -6.55 8.83
N PRO A 149 10.26 -5.72 9.88
CA PRO A 149 9.41 -4.54 9.79
C PRO A 149 10.17 -3.34 9.18
N PHE A 150 9.44 -2.43 8.55
CA PHE A 150 9.96 -1.14 8.06
C PHE A 150 11.15 -1.28 7.09
N VAL A 151 11.04 -2.22 6.15
CA VAL A 151 12.04 -2.46 5.09
C VAL A 151 11.88 -1.44 3.97
N VAL A 152 13.00 -0.95 3.46
CA VAL A 152 13.03 -0.10 2.27
C VAL A 152 13.78 -0.86 1.17
N GLU A 153 13.24 -0.83 -0.05
CA GLU A 153 13.89 -1.45 -1.20
C GLU A 153 13.59 -0.70 -2.50
N GLY A 154 14.44 -0.91 -3.49
CA GLY A 154 14.19 -0.50 -4.86
C GLY A 154 13.44 -1.54 -5.69
N PRO A 155 13.22 -1.27 -6.98
CA PRO A 155 12.58 -2.21 -7.90
C PRO A 155 13.47 -3.43 -8.18
N GLY A 156 12.86 -4.62 -8.14
CA GLY A 156 13.52 -5.89 -8.46
C GLY A 156 14.00 -6.67 -7.23
N LYS A 157 14.57 -7.86 -7.46
CA LYS A 157 14.94 -8.81 -6.40
C LYS A 157 16.22 -8.37 -5.67
N ASN A 158 16.25 -8.55 -4.35
CA ASN A 158 17.40 -8.31 -3.46
C ASN A 158 17.94 -6.86 -3.55
N LYS A 159 17.04 -5.86 -3.57
CA LYS A 159 17.37 -4.44 -3.70
C LYS A 159 17.09 -3.62 -2.44
N GLU A 160 17.16 -4.26 -1.28
CA GLU A 160 16.99 -3.58 0.00
C GLU A 160 18.08 -2.53 0.25
N VAL A 161 17.68 -1.46 0.94
CA VAL A 161 18.51 -0.31 1.28
C VAL A 161 18.09 0.25 2.64
N ASP A 162 18.98 0.97 3.32
CA ASP A 162 18.64 1.61 4.60
C ASP A 162 17.90 2.95 4.43
N ARG A 163 18.09 3.59 3.27
CA ARG A 163 17.64 4.95 2.92
C ARG A 163 17.23 5.00 1.45
N PRO A 164 16.33 5.93 1.06
CA PRO A 164 15.69 6.95 1.90
C PRO A 164 14.62 6.37 2.83
N ARG A 165 14.28 7.11 3.90
CA ARG A 165 13.12 6.83 4.76
C ARG A 165 12.28 8.10 4.85
N TRP A 166 10.96 7.96 4.76
CA TRP A 166 10.05 9.09 4.62
C TRP A 166 8.69 8.83 5.24
N VAL A 167 7.94 9.92 5.43
CA VAL A 167 6.51 9.91 5.72
C VAL A 167 5.79 10.33 4.44
N SER A 168 4.99 9.43 3.89
CA SER A 168 4.30 9.62 2.62
C SER A 168 3.11 10.56 2.73
N SER A 169 3.00 11.52 1.81
CA SER A 169 1.85 12.40 1.67
C SER A 169 0.58 11.58 1.39
N LYS A 170 0.62 10.63 0.44
CA LYS A 170 -0.57 9.85 0.09
C LYS A 170 -1.01 8.94 1.23
N ALA A 171 -0.08 8.36 2.00
CA ALA A 171 -0.44 7.60 3.20
C ALA A 171 -1.08 8.51 4.27
N ALA A 172 -0.54 9.72 4.48
CA ALA A 172 -1.08 10.67 5.46
C ALA A 172 -2.53 11.07 5.13
N PHE A 173 -2.80 11.48 3.88
CA PHE A 173 -4.15 11.83 3.43
C PHE A 173 -5.09 10.63 3.40
N GLY A 174 -4.63 9.49 2.88
CA GLY A 174 -5.41 8.26 2.79
C GLY A 174 -5.84 7.71 4.14
N TRP A 175 -4.90 7.58 5.08
CA TRP A 175 -5.23 7.10 6.42
C TRP A 175 -6.16 8.06 7.17
N SER A 176 -5.95 9.37 7.05
CA SER A 176 -6.85 10.36 7.65
C SER A 176 -8.27 10.29 7.08
N ALA A 177 -8.42 9.97 5.79
CA ALA A 177 -9.72 9.79 5.18
C ALA A 177 -10.43 8.52 5.69
N VAL A 178 -9.72 7.39 5.77
CA VAL A 178 -10.32 6.09 6.11
C VAL A 178 -10.49 5.89 7.63
N PHE A 179 -9.50 6.29 8.42
CA PHE A 179 -9.47 6.09 9.89
C PHE A 179 -9.07 7.37 10.62
N PRO A 180 -9.91 8.43 10.59
CA PRO A 180 -9.59 9.70 11.22
C PRO A 180 -9.37 9.54 12.74
N ASN A 181 -8.17 9.88 13.20
CA ASN A 181 -7.78 9.89 14.60
C ASN A 181 -6.59 10.84 14.86
N ALA A 182 -6.19 10.99 16.13
CA ALA A 182 -5.10 11.90 16.52
C ALA A 182 -3.76 11.60 15.82
N TYR A 183 -3.46 10.33 15.53
CA TYR A 183 -2.24 9.94 14.83
C TYR A 183 -2.31 10.27 13.34
N THR A 184 -3.44 10.04 12.66
CA THR A 184 -3.58 10.42 11.25
C THR A 184 -3.57 11.95 11.07
N ASP A 185 -4.08 12.69 12.05
CA ASP A 185 -3.95 14.16 12.06
C ASP A 185 -2.49 14.60 12.25
N LEU A 186 -1.71 13.86 13.04
CA LEU A 186 -0.27 14.07 13.15
C LEU A 186 0.42 13.82 11.80
N LEU A 187 0.07 12.75 11.08
CA LEU A 187 0.61 12.49 9.74
C LEU A 187 0.33 13.66 8.79
N LEU A 188 -0.91 14.15 8.75
CA LEU A 188 -1.28 15.30 7.92
C LEU A 188 -0.49 16.57 8.25
N ARG A 189 -0.27 16.86 9.53
CA ARG A 189 0.59 17.99 9.96
C ARG A 189 2.05 17.77 9.56
N THR A 190 2.53 16.54 9.70
CA THR A 190 3.92 16.17 9.41
C THR A 190 4.28 16.39 7.95
N VAL A 191 3.36 16.05 7.04
CA VAL A 191 3.62 16.16 5.60
C VAL A 191 3.39 17.56 5.04
N GLN A 192 2.90 18.53 5.83
CA GLN A 192 2.63 19.92 5.35
C GLN A 192 3.77 20.55 4.54
N PRO A 193 5.06 20.39 4.90
CA PRO A 193 6.17 20.92 4.11
C PRO A 193 6.21 20.40 2.66
N ALA A 194 5.64 19.22 2.39
CA ALA A 194 5.59 18.61 1.05
C ALA A 194 4.59 19.28 0.10
N ARG A 195 3.84 20.29 0.55
CA ARG A 195 2.94 21.07 -0.29
C ARG A 195 3.73 21.81 -1.38
N THR A 196 3.22 21.74 -2.60
CA THR A 196 3.77 22.45 -3.76
C THR A 196 2.73 23.42 -4.32
N ALA A 197 3.13 24.26 -5.28
CA ALA A 197 2.20 25.16 -5.98
C ALA A 197 1.08 24.39 -6.72
N ASN A 198 1.34 23.13 -7.11
CA ASN A 198 0.44 22.31 -7.93
C ASN A 198 -0.14 21.11 -7.18
N GLY A 199 -0.05 21.09 -5.84
CA GLY A 199 -0.57 19.99 -5.01
C GLY A 199 0.43 19.57 -3.95
N TRP A 200 0.89 18.31 -4.02
CA TRP A 200 1.73 17.68 -3.01
C TRP A 200 2.83 16.84 -3.67
N GLY A 201 4.04 16.91 -3.12
CA GLY A 201 5.10 15.95 -3.42
C GLY A 201 4.91 14.64 -2.65
N ALA A 202 5.77 13.67 -2.91
CA ALA A 202 5.71 12.33 -2.33
C ALA A 202 5.63 12.30 -0.79
N GLY A 203 6.25 13.27 -0.10
CA GLY A 203 6.25 13.30 1.37
C GLY A 203 7.35 14.15 1.95
N VAL A 204 7.76 13.80 3.17
CA VAL A 204 8.91 14.41 3.86
C VAL A 204 9.86 13.33 4.36
N TYR A 205 11.16 13.60 4.38
CA TYR A 205 12.13 12.64 4.93
C TYR A 205 11.95 12.48 6.44
N GLU A 206 12.07 11.23 6.94
CA GLU A 206 12.10 10.95 8.38
C GLU A 206 13.23 11.76 9.05
N GLY A 207 12.98 12.29 10.25
CA GLY A 207 13.93 13.06 11.06
C GLY A 207 14.15 14.52 10.63
N THR A 208 14.31 14.80 9.33
CA THR A 208 14.59 16.18 8.86
C THR A 208 13.35 16.96 8.47
N LEU A 209 12.25 16.27 8.14
CA LEU A 209 11.02 16.85 7.59
C LEU A 209 11.23 17.69 6.31
N ARG A 210 12.41 17.57 5.67
CA ARG A 210 12.67 18.20 4.38
C ARG A 210 11.69 17.63 3.35
N PRO A 211 11.05 18.47 2.52
CA PRO A 211 10.08 18.00 1.54
C PRO A 211 10.74 17.21 0.41
N ILE A 212 10.00 16.21 -0.06
CA ILE A 212 10.33 15.42 -1.25
C ILE A 212 9.48 15.99 -2.38
N GLY A 213 10.09 16.84 -3.21
CA GLY A 213 9.40 17.61 -4.24
C GLY A 213 9.06 16.85 -5.52
N VAL A 214 9.16 15.52 -5.53
CA VAL A 214 8.85 14.72 -6.73
C VAL A 214 7.33 14.64 -6.91
N PRO A 215 6.77 15.22 -8.00
CA PRO A 215 5.37 15.03 -8.31
C PRO A 215 5.14 13.62 -8.85
N SER A 216 4.06 12.98 -8.42
CA SER A 216 3.66 11.67 -8.90
C SER A 216 2.15 11.64 -9.12
N LEU A 217 1.73 11.05 -10.24
CA LEU A 217 0.30 10.86 -10.54
C LEU A 217 -0.37 10.00 -9.47
N ASN A 218 0.33 8.98 -8.97
CA ASN A 218 -0.19 8.10 -7.93
C ASN A 218 -0.39 8.86 -6.59
N THR A 219 0.58 9.68 -6.15
CA THR A 219 0.40 10.52 -4.95
C THR A 219 -0.78 11.48 -5.09
N ALA A 220 -0.90 12.14 -6.25
CA ALA A 220 -2.01 13.04 -6.52
C ALA A 220 -3.37 12.31 -6.55
N ALA A 221 -3.45 11.14 -7.19
CA ALA A 221 -4.68 10.35 -7.29
C ALA A 221 -5.21 9.96 -5.90
N ILE A 222 -4.38 9.35 -5.05
CA ILE A 222 -4.79 8.93 -3.71
C ILE A 222 -5.24 10.13 -2.86
N ILE A 223 -4.55 11.28 -2.94
CA ILE A 223 -4.96 12.49 -2.21
C ILE A 223 -6.33 12.99 -2.70
N MET A 224 -6.55 13.02 -4.02
CA MET A 224 -7.83 13.47 -4.60
C MET A 224 -8.97 12.51 -4.28
N GLU A 225 -8.75 11.21 -4.37
CA GLU A 225 -9.75 10.19 -4.00
C GLU A 225 -10.09 10.25 -2.51
N SER A 226 -9.08 10.45 -1.66
CA SER A 226 -9.27 10.66 -0.22
C SER A 226 -10.15 11.88 0.06
N ALA A 227 -9.89 13.00 -0.64
CA ALA A 227 -10.70 14.20 -0.53
C ALA A 227 -12.15 13.97 -1.02
N LEU A 228 -12.32 13.29 -2.17
CA LEU A 228 -13.62 12.96 -2.73
C LEU A 228 -14.41 12.04 -1.79
N PHE A 229 -13.78 11.02 -1.22
CA PHE A 229 -14.40 10.13 -0.24
C PHE A 229 -14.88 10.90 1.00
N ARG A 230 -14.05 11.79 1.54
CA ARG A 230 -14.45 12.63 2.68
C ARG A 230 -15.62 13.57 2.37
N ILE A 231 -15.64 14.18 1.18
CA ILE A 231 -16.76 15.02 0.75
C ILE A 231 -18.04 14.19 0.54
N ARG A 232 -17.91 13.00 -0.04
CA ARG A 232 -19.03 12.13 -0.38
C ARG A 232 -19.61 11.40 0.85
N GLY A 233 -18.79 11.15 1.88
CA GLY A 233 -19.19 10.45 3.10
C GLY A 233 -19.49 8.94 2.92
N ARG A 234 -19.14 8.37 1.76
CA ARG A 234 -19.34 6.96 1.42
C ARG A 234 -18.32 6.50 0.36
N PRO A 235 -18.11 5.17 0.21
CA PRO A 235 -17.17 4.63 -0.78
C PRO A 235 -17.43 5.10 -2.21
N LEU A 236 -16.36 5.20 -3.00
CA LEU A 236 -16.43 5.75 -4.36
C LEU A 236 -17.15 4.82 -5.35
N VAL A 237 -16.97 3.51 -5.19
CA VAL A 237 -17.50 2.44 -6.03
C VAL A 237 -18.52 1.62 -5.22
N GLN A 238 -19.72 1.45 -5.78
CA GLN A 238 -20.80 0.65 -5.19
C GLN A 238 -21.13 -0.53 -6.10
#